data_AF-A0A957W8U6-F1
#
_entry.id   AF-A0A957W8U6-F1
#
_cell.length_a   1.000
_cell.length_b   1.000
_cell.length_c   1.000
_cell.angle_alpha   90.00
_cell.angle_beta   90.00
_cell.angle_gamma   90.00
#
_symmetry.space_group_name_H-M   'P 1'
#
loop_
_entity.id
_entity.type
_entity.pdbx_description
1 polymer ?
#
loop_
_entity_poly.entity_id
_entity_poly.type
_entity_poly.pdbx_seq_one_letter_code
_entity_poly.pdbx_strand_id
1 'polypeptide(L)'
;MKLQDLKCPNCGTPIPGEAVINQIIECAGCGSTLLATDLGLGEVNVCPNCNTVNPEDQRFCSDCGRALFLECILCHEKNKISAVHCRRCGVNLKRNQLRRQQMLRDRQALREKRDQIFKEKVARQQAEKLQRLLDDLDEPESHTFAIYQINQIGVNAVDALIETMLNDTDPDARYGSARALGQICQDGQVNALIKTRSAKALVSALTDAEIGVRFWASDALGKCGSPIAVEPLAQLLRHEKHEGVRRQAIESLQEIGGERAEQVLTNLPKSSGFLGWLKQSLV
;
A
#
# COMPACT_ATOMS: atom_id res chain seq x y z
N MET A 1 17.99 -8.65 55.37
CA MET A 1 19.42 -8.74 55.77
C MET A 1 19.98 -7.32 55.71
N LYS A 2 20.66 -6.77 56.72
CA LYS A 2 21.27 -5.44 56.59
C LYS A 2 22.47 -5.58 55.63
N LEU A 3 22.30 -5.08 54.41
CA LEU A 3 23.05 -5.41 53.19
C LEU A 3 24.38 -4.66 53.02
N GLN A 4 25.07 -4.32 54.11
CA GLN A 4 26.16 -3.34 54.06
C GLN A 4 27.49 -3.85 53.47
N ASP A 5 27.60 -5.14 53.07
CA ASP A 5 28.86 -5.74 52.60
C ASP A 5 28.74 -6.67 51.37
N LEU A 6 27.65 -6.62 50.59
CA LEU A 6 27.57 -7.47 49.39
C LEU A 6 28.68 -7.12 48.39
N LYS A 7 29.57 -8.06 48.14
CA LYS A 7 30.61 -7.98 47.12
C LYS A 7 30.24 -8.90 45.97
N CYS A 8 30.54 -8.46 44.75
CA CYS A 8 30.42 -9.31 43.58
C CYS A 8 31.30 -10.56 43.76
N PRO A 9 30.75 -11.78 43.66
CA PRO A 9 31.51 -13.02 43.85
C PRO A 9 32.60 -13.21 42.78
N ASN A 10 32.50 -12.52 41.65
CA ASN A 10 33.45 -12.62 40.55
C ASN A 10 34.64 -11.66 40.69
N CYS A 11 34.42 -10.40 41.08
CA CYS A 11 35.47 -9.37 41.07
C CYS A 11 35.65 -8.62 42.39
N GLY A 12 34.86 -8.94 43.42
CA GLY A 12 34.94 -8.30 44.74
C GLY A 12 34.41 -6.87 44.81
N THR A 13 33.95 -6.28 43.69
CA THR A 13 33.37 -4.92 43.66
C THR A 13 32.15 -4.85 44.59
N PRO A 14 32.06 -3.84 45.48
CA PRO A 14 30.89 -3.64 46.33
C PRO A 14 29.63 -3.39 45.49
N ILE A 15 28.52 -4.01 45.88
CA ILE A 15 27.21 -3.83 45.26
C ILE A 15 26.46 -2.76 46.07
N PRO A 16 26.17 -1.58 45.51
CA PRO A 16 25.55 -0.49 46.26
C PRO A 16 24.06 -0.75 46.53
N GLY A 17 23.63 -0.56 47.78
CA GLY A 17 22.21 -0.55 48.19
C GLY A 17 21.69 -1.88 48.75
N GLU A 18 20.39 -1.90 49.09
CA GLU A 18 19.70 -3.11 49.55
C GLU A 18 19.20 -3.93 48.34
N ALA A 19 19.70 -5.16 48.18
CA ALA A 19 19.21 -6.12 47.19
C ALA A 19 17.93 -6.82 47.68
N VAL A 20 16.89 -6.81 46.85
CA VAL A 20 15.65 -7.56 47.07
C VAL A 20 15.81 -8.99 46.57
N ILE A 21 15.26 -9.98 47.27
CA ILE A 21 15.28 -11.39 46.81
C ILE A 21 14.62 -11.46 45.42
N ASN A 22 15.24 -12.22 44.51
CA ASN A 22 14.95 -12.33 43.09
C ASN A 22 15.25 -11.08 42.23
N GLN A 23 15.96 -10.10 42.78
CA GLN A 23 16.46 -8.96 41.99
C GLN A 23 17.67 -9.37 41.14
N ILE A 24 17.66 -8.99 39.86
CA ILE A 24 18.82 -9.07 38.98
C ILE A 24 19.69 -7.82 39.17
N ILE A 25 20.99 -8.01 39.36
CA ILE A 25 21.96 -6.94 39.60
C ILE A 25 23.12 -7.08 38.61
N GLU A 26 23.45 -6.01 37.88
CA GLU A 26 24.68 -5.93 37.10
C GLU A 26 25.82 -5.34 37.95
N CYS A 27 26.93 -6.06 38.05
CA CYS A 27 28.12 -5.58 38.75
C CYS A 27 28.80 -4.45 37.99
N ALA A 28 28.94 -3.27 38.60
CA ALA A 28 29.58 -2.11 37.98
C ALA A 28 31.08 -2.30 37.68
N GLY A 29 31.76 -3.24 38.35
CA GLY A 29 33.20 -3.49 38.16
C GLY A 29 33.51 -4.43 36.99
N CYS A 30 32.86 -5.60 36.94
CA CYS A 30 33.15 -6.63 35.94
C CYS A 30 32.01 -6.88 34.94
N GLY A 31 30.84 -6.27 35.13
CA GLY A 31 29.66 -6.46 34.28
C GLY A 31 28.94 -7.80 34.44
N SER A 32 29.26 -8.59 35.48
CA SER A 32 28.56 -9.86 35.73
C SER A 32 27.10 -9.62 36.14
N THR A 33 26.21 -10.46 35.62
CA THR A 33 24.79 -10.47 36.00
C THR A 33 24.58 -11.43 37.17
N LEU A 34 24.07 -10.92 38.27
CA LEU A 34 23.88 -11.63 39.53
C LEU A 34 22.40 -11.69 39.88
N LEU A 35 21.96 -12.80 40.48
CA LEU A 35 20.64 -12.93 41.09
C LEU A 35 20.80 -12.84 42.61
N ALA A 36 20.05 -11.95 43.24
CA ALA A 36 19.93 -11.89 44.69
C ALA A 36 19.02 -13.03 45.17
N THR A 37 19.58 -13.94 45.96
CA THR A 37 18.84 -15.04 46.59
C THR A 37 18.83 -14.88 48.11
N ASP A 38 18.12 -15.76 48.78
CA ASP A 38 18.17 -15.94 50.23
C ASP A 38 19.56 -16.33 50.76
N LEU A 39 20.42 -16.90 49.91
CA LEU A 39 21.78 -17.33 50.24
C LEU A 39 22.88 -16.33 49.86
N GLY A 40 22.54 -15.21 49.19
CA GLY A 40 23.50 -14.19 48.76
C GLY A 40 23.39 -13.85 47.27
N LEU A 41 24.51 -13.52 46.61
CA LEU A 41 24.56 -13.24 45.17
C LEU A 41 25.13 -14.42 44.40
N GLY A 42 24.33 -14.99 43.50
CA GLY A 42 24.75 -16.05 42.57
C GLY A 42 24.86 -15.56 41.14
N GLU A 43 25.82 -16.09 40.37
CA GLU A 43 25.86 -15.85 38.93
C GLU A 43 24.72 -16.60 38.23
N VAL A 44 24.10 -15.93 37.24
CA VAL A 44 23.03 -16.50 36.42
C VAL A 44 23.22 -16.16 34.96
N ASN A 45 22.68 -16.99 34.09
CA ASN A 45 22.58 -16.71 32.66
C ASN A 45 21.20 -16.14 32.34
N VAL A 46 21.15 -14.89 31.86
CA VAL A 46 19.90 -14.32 31.32
C VAL A 46 19.85 -14.59 29.82
N CYS A 47 18.80 -15.26 29.34
CA CYS A 47 18.65 -15.57 27.92
C CYS A 47 18.41 -14.29 27.11
N PRO A 48 19.24 -13.95 26.09
CA PRO A 48 19.06 -12.73 25.31
C PRO A 48 17.91 -12.78 24.30
N ASN A 49 17.14 -13.87 24.27
CA ASN A 49 15.99 -14.05 23.38
C ASN A 49 14.64 -13.86 24.09
N CYS A 50 14.53 -14.42 25.30
CA CYS A 50 13.26 -14.49 26.04
C CYS A 50 13.39 -13.95 27.48
N ASN A 51 14.58 -13.50 27.88
CA ASN A 51 14.90 -13.01 29.23
C ASN A 51 14.75 -14.00 30.38
N THR A 52 14.44 -15.28 30.10
CA THR A 52 14.44 -16.35 31.11
C THR A 52 15.79 -16.41 31.83
N VAL A 53 15.74 -16.43 33.15
CA VAL A 53 16.89 -16.61 34.03
C VAL A 53 17.20 -18.09 34.12
N ASN A 54 18.44 -18.47 33.85
CA ASN A 54 18.91 -19.84 33.85
C ASN A 54 20.11 -19.97 34.80
N PRO A 55 20.31 -21.13 35.45
CA PRO A 55 21.53 -21.44 36.17
C PRO A 55 22.81 -21.21 35.34
N GLU A 56 23.91 -20.92 36.03
CA GLU A 56 25.21 -20.58 35.41
C GLU A 56 25.76 -21.71 34.52
N ASP A 57 25.58 -22.96 34.95
CA ASP A 57 26.05 -24.17 34.27
C ASP A 57 25.15 -24.59 33.10
N GLN A 58 23.98 -23.96 32.94
CA GLN A 58 23.03 -24.33 31.91
C GLN A 58 23.51 -23.91 30.51
N ARG A 59 23.56 -24.88 29.58
CA ARG A 59 24.07 -24.67 28.21
C ARG A 59 23.06 -24.07 27.23
N PHE A 60 21.76 -24.25 27.48
CA PHE A 60 20.65 -23.79 26.64
C PHE A 60 19.53 -23.26 27.52
N CYS A 61 18.82 -22.25 27.07
CA CYS A 61 17.68 -21.69 27.77
C CYS A 61 16.61 -22.76 28.03
N SER A 62 16.16 -22.87 29.28
CA SER A 62 15.10 -23.78 29.72
C SER A 62 13.75 -23.52 29.05
N ASP A 63 13.52 -22.30 28.59
CA ASP A 63 12.25 -21.88 27.98
C ASP A 63 12.31 -21.94 26.44
N CYS A 64 13.20 -21.17 25.81
CA CYS A 64 13.25 -21.09 24.33
C CYS A 64 14.35 -21.95 23.66
N GLY A 65 15.13 -22.72 24.42
CA GLY A 65 16.17 -23.61 23.88
C GLY A 65 17.42 -22.92 23.30
N ARG A 66 17.53 -21.58 23.34
CA ARG A 66 18.69 -20.86 22.81
C ARG A 66 19.97 -21.12 23.61
N ALA A 67 21.10 -21.32 22.93
CA ALA A 67 22.41 -21.49 23.57
C ALA A 67 22.78 -20.31 24.49
N LEU A 68 23.30 -20.62 25.68
CA LEU A 68 23.70 -19.69 26.73
C LEU A 68 25.23 -19.49 26.81
N PHE A 69 25.90 -19.51 25.66
CA PHE A 69 27.34 -19.25 25.55
C PHE A 69 27.66 -18.45 24.28
N LEU A 70 28.81 -17.77 24.29
CA LEU A 70 29.35 -17.04 23.15
C LEU A 70 30.58 -17.75 22.61
N GLU A 71 30.58 -18.01 21.31
CA GLU A 71 31.77 -18.49 20.63
C GLU A 71 32.60 -17.29 20.11
N CYS A 72 33.89 -17.27 20.44
CA CYS A 72 34.79 -16.22 19.99
C CYS A 72 35.11 -16.37 18.49
N ILE A 73 34.73 -15.39 17.67
CA ILE A 73 34.95 -15.43 16.20
C ILE A 73 36.42 -15.51 15.75
N LEU A 74 37.38 -15.23 16.63
CA LEU A 74 38.81 -15.27 16.32
C LEU A 74 39.50 -16.60 16.69
N CYS A 75 39.08 -17.23 17.80
CA CYS A 75 39.78 -18.40 18.34
C CYS A 75 38.84 -19.55 18.70
N HIS A 76 37.54 -19.41 18.41
CA HIS A 76 36.46 -20.36 18.64
C HIS A 76 36.25 -20.79 20.09
N GLU A 77 36.89 -20.09 21.04
CA GLU A 77 36.71 -20.35 22.45
C GLU A 77 35.25 -20.11 22.87
N LYS A 78 34.69 -21.03 23.65
CA LYS A 78 33.38 -20.84 24.27
C LYS A 78 33.51 -20.01 25.53
N ASN A 79 32.70 -18.98 25.63
CA ASN A 79 32.69 -18.00 26.71
C ASN A 79 31.28 -17.92 27.31
N LYS A 80 31.18 -17.50 28.57
CA LYS A 80 29.89 -17.22 29.22
C LYS A 80 29.07 -16.21 28.42
N ILE A 81 27.74 -16.28 28.50
CA ILE A 81 26.88 -15.35 27.77
C ILE A 81 27.03 -13.89 28.22
N SER A 82 27.42 -13.70 29.49
CA SER A 82 27.75 -12.42 30.11
C SER A 82 29.19 -11.94 29.84
N ALA A 83 30.02 -12.72 29.17
CA ALA A 83 31.44 -12.40 29.00
C ALA A 83 31.65 -11.16 28.11
N VAL A 84 32.32 -10.14 28.65
CA VAL A 84 32.71 -8.94 27.90
C VAL A 84 33.93 -9.20 27.01
N HIS A 85 34.89 -10.02 27.48
CA HIS A 85 36.11 -10.38 26.77
C HIS A 85 36.26 -11.90 26.64
N CYS A 86 36.93 -12.35 25.58
CA CYS A 86 37.25 -13.76 25.37
C CYS A 86 38.30 -14.21 26.39
N ARG A 87 38.02 -15.32 27.10
CA ARG A 87 38.92 -15.90 28.10
C ARG A 87 40.24 -16.44 27.52
N ARG A 88 40.30 -16.69 26.21
CA ARG A 88 41.50 -17.23 25.53
C ARG A 88 42.34 -16.16 24.84
N CYS A 89 41.74 -15.31 24.01
CA CYS A 89 42.49 -14.33 23.21
C CYS A 89 42.26 -12.87 23.63
N GLY A 90 41.44 -12.61 24.65
CA GLY A 90 41.20 -11.26 25.17
C GLY A 90 40.31 -10.35 24.31
N VAL A 91 39.88 -10.77 23.11
CA VAL A 91 39.04 -9.91 22.24
C VAL A 91 37.70 -9.55 22.89
N ASN A 92 37.23 -8.33 22.68
CA ASN A 92 35.95 -7.87 23.22
C ASN A 92 34.76 -8.51 22.49
N LEU A 93 34.08 -9.43 23.15
CA LEU A 93 32.95 -10.21 22.61
C LEU A 93 31.70 -9.36 22.45
N LYS A 94 31.40 -8.47 23.41
CA LYS A 94 30.25 -7.56 23.38
C LYS A 94 30.31 -6.63 22.16
N ARG A 95 31.48 -6.04 21.89
CA ARG A 95 31.73 -5.20 20.70
C ARG A 95 31.58 -5.98 19.41
N ASN A 96 32.05 -7.23 19.37
CA ASN A 96 31.90 -8.10 18.19
C ASN A 96 30.44 -8.47 17.92
N GLN A 97 29.66 -8.76 18.97
CA GLN A 97 28.22 -9.00 18.84
C GLN A 97 27.48 -7.77 18.31
N LEU A 98 27.74 -6.60 18.88
CA LEU A 98 27.13 -5.34 18.43
C LEU A 98 27.49 -5.03 16.96
N ARG A 99 28.77 -5.20 16.57
CA ARG A 99 29.20 -5.06 15.17
C ARG A 99 28.50 -6.04 14.24
N ARG A 100 28.35 -7.31 14.64
CA ARG A 100 27.63 -8.31 13.85
C ARG A 100 26.15 -7.97 13.70
N GLN A 101 25.50 -7.54 14.78
CA GLN A 101 24.11 -7.09 14.74
C GLN A 101 23.94 -5.88 13.84
N GLN A 102 24.83 -4.89 13.94
CA GLN A 102 24.83 -3.71 13.07
C GLN A 102 24.99 -4.11 11.61
N MET A 103 25.98 -4.95 11.28
CA MET A 103 26.18 -5.44 9.90
C MET A 103 24.94 -6.13 9.35
N LEU A 104 24.24 -6.95 10.15
CA LEU A 104 23.01 -7.60 9.72
C LEU A 104 21.90 -6.60 9.43
N ARG A 105 21.74 -5.56 10.28
CA ARG A 105 20.80 -4.46 10.06
C ARG A 105 21.14 -3.66 8.81
N ASP A 106 22.41 -3.30 8.62
CA ASP A 106 22.87 -2.56 7.44
C ASP A 106 22.62 -3.36 6.15
N ARG A 107 22.87 -4.67 6.17
CA ARG A 107 22.58 -5.55 5.02
C ARG A 107 21.09 -5.63 4.73
N GLN A 108 20.24 -5.67 5.76
CA GLN A 108 18.79 -5.65 5.58
C GLN A 108 18.33 -4.30 5.01
N ALA A 109 18.79 -3.18 5.56
CA ALA A 109 18.47 -1.85 5.09
C ALA A 109 18.90 -1.63 3.63
N LEU A 110 20.07 -2.14 3.23
CA LEU A 110 20.53 -2.08 1.83
C LEU A 110 19.64 -2.90 0.89
N ARG A 111 19.14 -4.07 1.33
CA ARG A 111 18.20 -4.89 0.54
C ARG A 111 16.87 -4.15 0.35
N GLU A 112 16.30 -3.64 1.44
CA GLU A 112 15.05 -2.88 1.40
C GLU A 112 15.18 -1.64 0.51
N LYS A 113 16.30 -0.90 0.63
CA LYS A 113 16.59 0.26 -0.23
C LYS A 113 16.70 -0.12 -1.69
N ARG A 114 17.37 -1.23 -2.03
CA ARG A 114 17.50 -1.70 -3.41
C ARG A 114 16.14 -2.09 -3.98
N ASP A 115 15.33 -2.81 -3.21
CA ASP A 115 14.01 -3.26 -3.64
C ASP A 115 13.07 -2.05 -3.83
N GLN A 116 13.19 -1.02 -2.98
CA GLN A 116 12.48 0.26 -3.13
C GLN A 116 12.88 0.98 -4.43
N ILE A 117 14.17 1.16 -4.69
CA ILE A 117 14.67 1.79 -5.92
C ILE A 117 14.18 1.05 -7.16
N PHE A 118 14.17 -0.29 -7.11
CA PHE A 118 13.66 -1.10 -8.21
C PHE A 118 12.16 -0.87 -8.45
N LYS A 119 11.35 -0.89 -7.38
CA LYS A 119 9.91 -0.59 -7.47
C LYS A 119 9.64 0.80 -8.04
N GLU A 120 10.36 1.81 -7.56
CA GLU A 120 10.24 3.19 -8.05
C GLU A 120 10.61 3.32 -9.53
N LYS A 121 11.66 2.62 -9.96
CA LYS A 121 12.06 2.62 -11.38
C LYS A 121 10.99 1.98 -12.26
N VAL A 122 10.42 0.84 -11.85
CA VAL A 122 9.34 0.18 -12.60
C VAL A 122 8.09 1.07 -12.65
N ALA A 123 7.70 1.66 -11.51
CA ALA A 123 6.56 2.58 -11.45
C ALA A 123 6.77 3.81 -12.35
N ARG A 124 7.97 4.40 -12.35
CA ARG A 124 8.31 5.51 -13.25
C ARG A 124 8.18 5.10 -14.72
N GLN A 125 8.72 3.95 -15.12
CA GLN A 125 8.62 3.47 -16.51
C GLN A 125 7.17 3.20 -16.92
N GLN A 126 6.35 2.67 -16.01
CA GLN A 126 4.92 2.48 -16.25
C GLN A 126 4.18 3.81 -16.40
N ALA A 127 4.50 4.81 -15.55
CA ALA A 127 3.94 6.15 -15.64
C ALA A 127 4.35 6.86 -16.94
N GLU A 128 5.63 6.79 -17.33
CA GLU A 128 6.11 7.34 -18.61
C GLU A 128 5.48 6.65 -19.82
N LYS A 129 5.20 5.34 -19.73
CA LYS A 129 4.45 4.64 -20.78
C LYS A 129 3.00 5.12 -20.83
N LEU A 130 2.33 5.22 -19.69
CA LEU A 130 0.94 5.69 -19.63
C LEU A 130 0.83 7.12 -20.15
N GLN A 131 1.74 8.02 -19.76
CA GLN A 131 1.73 9.40 -20.22
C GLN A 131 1.79 9.48 -21.75
N ARG A 132 2.72 8.76 -22.39
CA ARG A 132 2.80 8.73 -23.86
C ARG A 132 1.50 8.25 -24.51
N LEU A 133 0.84 7.24 -23.92
CA LEU A 133 -0.44 6.76 -24.45
C LEU A 133 -1.57 7.78 -24.25
N LEU A 134 -1.51 8.59 -23.20
CA LEU A 134 -2.47 9.68 -22.97
C LEU A 134 -2.24 10.82 -23.95
N ASP A 135 -0.97 11.15 -24.22
CA ASP A 135 -0.59 12.10 -25.26
C ASP A 135 -1.16 11.60 -26.61
N ASP A 136 -0.96 10.33 -26.98
CA ASP A 136 -1.52 9.73 -28.21
C ASP A 136 -3.06 9.72 -28.30
N LEU A 137 -3.80 10.11 -27.26
CA LEU A 137 -5.26 10.27 -27.33
C LEU A 137 -5.69 11.55 -28.04
N ASP A 138 -4.81 12.56 -28.13
CA ASP A 138 -5.06 13.80 -28.88
C ASP A 138 -4.91 13.60 -30.40
N GLU A 139 -4.26 12.50 -30.84
CA GLU A 139 -4.09 12.15 -32.24
C GLU A 139 -5.17 11.18 -32.75
N PRO A 140 -6.10 11.58 -33.65
CA PRO A 140 -7.19 10.72 -34.12
C PRO A 140 -6.74 9.39 -34.74
N GLU A 141 -5.58 9.38 -35.41
CA GLU A 141 -5.02 8.21 -36.09
C GLU A 141 -4.51 7.16 -35.10
N SER A 142 -3.97 7.61 -33.96
CA SER A 142 -3.36 6.78 -32.92
C SER A 142 -4.36 6.42 -31.80
N HIS A 143 -5.42 7.21 -31.66
CA HIS A 143 -6.41 7.16 -30.57
C HIS A 143 -6.97 5.76 -30.26
N THR A 144 -7.33 4.97 -31.27
CA THR A 144 -7.88 3.62 -31.05
C THR A 144 -6.83 2.66 -30.49
N PHE A 145 -5.59 2.76 -30.95
CA PHE A 145 -4.49 1.95 -30.44
C PHE A 145 -4.09 2.38 -29.02
N ALA A 146 -4.06 3.68 -28.77
CA ALA A 146 -3.81 4.25 -27.45
C ALA A 146 -4.82 3.73 -26.41
N ILE A 147 -6.13 3.83 -26.70
CA ILE A 147 -7.17 3.27 -25.83
C ILE A 147 -6.97 1.77 -25.60
N TYR A 148 -6.70 0.99 -26.65
CA TYR A 148 -6.47 -0.45 -26.52
C TYR A 148 -5.33 -0.74 -25.53
N GLN A 149 -4.19 -0.04 -25.64
CA GLN A 149 -3.05 -0.19 -24.75
C GLN A 149 -3.34 0.28 -23.32
N ILE A 150 -4.09 1.37 -23.17
CA ILE A 150 -4.54 1.89 -21.88
C ILE A 150 -5.43 0.87 -21.17
N ASN A 151 -6.34 0.21 -21.89
CA ASN A 151 -7.18 -0.84 -21.30
C ASN A 151 -6.36 -2.03 -20.81
N GLN A 152 -5.23 -2.35 -21.43
CA GLN A 152 -4.31 -3.38 -20.91
C GLN A 152 -3.63 -2.95 -19.60
N ILE A 153 -3.51 -1.64 -19.35
CA ILE A 153 -3.05 -1.10 -18.06
C ILE A 153 -4.17 -1.19 -17.01
N GLY A 154 -5.42 -1.06 -17.43
CA GLY A 154 -6.61 -1.31 -16.63
C GLY A 154 -6.78 -0.30 -15.50
N VAL A 155 -7.10 -0.78 -14.29
CA VAL A 155 -7.41 0.06 -13.12
C VAL A 155 -6.32 1.07 -12.76
N ASN A 156 -5.06 0.79 -13.10
CA ASN A 156 -3.94 1.69 -12.82
C ASN A 156 -3.94 2.94 -13.72
N ALA A 157 -4.71 2.95 -14.81
CA ALA A 157 -4.85 4.12 -15.68
C ALA A 157 -5.99 5.06 -15.25
N VAL A 158 -6.89 4.63 -14.37
CA VAL A 158 -8.15 5.34 -14.04
C VAL A 158 -7.89 6.78 -13.58
N ASP A 159 -6.90 6.99 -12.71
CA ASP A 159 -6.65 8.30 -12.13
C ASP A 159 -6.15 9.30 -13.18
N ALA A 160 -5.23 8.86 -14.04
CA ALA A 160 -4.71 9.69 -15.12
C ALA A 160 -5.77 9.95 -16.18
N LEU A 161 -6.61 8.96 -16.52
CA LEU A 161 -7.73 9.16 -17.44
C LEU A 161 -8.78 10.14 -16.89
N ILE A 162 -9.06 10.10 -15.59
CA ILE A 162 -9.95 11.09 -14.95
C ILE A 162 -9.34 12.49 -15.06
N GLU A 163 -8.03 12.62 -14.81
CA GLU A 163 -7.33 13.91 -14.92
C GLU A 163 -7.35 14.46 -16.34
N THR A 164 -6.99 13.65 -17.34
CA THR A 164 -7.03 14.00 -18.77
C THR A 164 -8.45 14.35 -19.20
N MET A 165 -9.43 13.50 -18.91
CA MET A 165 -10.84 13.74 -19.26
C MET A 165 -11.39 15.08 -18.77
N LEU A 166 -10.97 15.53 -17.58
CA LEU A 166 -11.52 16.73 -16.95
C LEU A 166 -10.73 18.00 -17.28
N ASN A 167 -9.45 17.91 -17.59
CA ASN A 167 -8.56 19.07 -17.64
C ASN A 167 -7.79 19.23 -18.95
N ASP A 168 -7.78 18.23 -19.84
CA ASP A 168 -7.02 18.34 -21.07
C ASP A 168 -7.63 19.40 -22.00
N THR A 169 -6.76 20.17 -22.65
CA THR A 169 -7.18 21.19 -23.60
C THR A 169 -7.72 20.58 -24.88
N ASP A 170 -7.23 19.40 -25.28
CA ASP A 170 -7.65 18.72 -26.49
C ASP A 170 -8.96 17.93 -26.25
N PRO A 171 -10.04 18.23 -27.00
CA PRO A 171 -11.27 17.44 -26.97
C PRO A 171 -11.09 15.95 -27.24
N ASP A 172 -10.17 15.59 -28.12
CA ASP A 172 -9.91 14.20 -28.54
C ASP A 172 -9.33 13.40 -27.38
N ALA A 173 -8.37 13.99 -26.66
CA ALA A 173 -7.84 13.42 -25.42
C ALA A 173 -8.92 13.28 -24.34
N ARG A 174 -9.81 14.27 -24.20
CA ARG A 174 -10.89 14.24 -23.20
C ARG A 174 -11.90 13.12 -23.48
N TYR A 175 -12.42 13.00 -24.70
CA TYR A 175 -13.39 11.94 -24.98
C TYR A 175 -12.75 10.57 -25.08
N GLY A 176 -11.50 10.47 -25.56
CA GLY A 176 -10.74 9.22 -25.56
C GLY A 176 -10.56 8.67 -24.16
N SER A 177 -10.30 9.56 -23.20
CA SER A 177 -10.24 9.22 -21.78
C SER A 177 -11.59 8.74 -21.24
N ALA A 178 -12.69 9.43 -21.58
CA ALA A 178 -14.04 8.99 -21.20
C ALA A 178 -14.36 7.59 -21.75
N ARG A 179 -14.05 7.33 -23.01
CA ARG A 179 -14.24 6.04 -23.68
C ARG A 179 -13.44 4.92 -23.00
N ALA A 180 -12.16 5.17 -22.72
CA ALA A 180 -11.29 4.21 -22.04
C ALA A 180 -11.80 3.91 -20.61
N LEU A 181 -12.23 4.91 -19.85
CA LEU A 181 -12.84 4.72 -18.52
C LEU A 181 -14.07 3.80 -18.59
N GLY A 182 -14.93 4.00 -19.58
CA GLY A 182 -16.09 3.13 -19.81
C GLY A 182 -15.70 1.68 -20.07
N GLN A 183 -14.67 1.45 -20.91
CA GLN A 183 -14.19 0.09 -21.22
C GLN A 183 -13.53 -0.59 -20.01
N ILE A 184 -12.72 0.14 -19.23
CA ILE A 184 -12.14 -0.36 -17.97
C ILE A 184 -13.26 -0.75 -17.00
N CYS A 185 -14.32 0.05 -16.89
CA CYS A 185 -15.47 -0.24 -16.04
C CYS A 185 -16.18 -1.58 -16.36
N GLN A 186 -16.05 -2.10 -17.57
CA GLN A 186 -16.64 -3.38 -17.96
C GLN A 186 -15.75 -4.59 -17.62
N ASP A 187 -14.48 -4.36 -17.25
CA ASP A 187 -13.60 -5.43 -16.79
C ASP A 187 -14.09 -5.96 -15.43
N GLY A 188 -14.23 -7.29 -15.34
CA GLY A 188 -14.70 -7.99 -14.14
C GLY A 188 -13.77 -7.84 -12.93
N GLN A 189 -12.53 -7.36 -13.11
CA GLN A 189 -11.60 -7.06 -12.02
C GLN A 189 -11.91 -5.71 -11.33
N VAL A 190 -12.74 -4.86 -11.94
CA VAL A 190 -13.03 -3.52 -11.42
C VAL A 190 -14.13 -3.57 -10.37
N ASN A 191 -13.78 -3.17 -9.15
CA ASN A 191 -14.71 -3.12 -8.04
C ASN A 191 -15.68 -1.92 -8.11
N ALA A 192 -16.74 -1.97 -7.31
CA ALA A 192 -17.78 -0.94 -7.27
C ALA A 192 -17.27 0.45 -6.85
N LEU A 193 -16.19 0.53 -6.06
CA LEU A 193 -15.61 1.80 -5.64
C LEU A 193 -14.97 2.53 -6.81
N ILE A 194 -14.21 1.81 -7.65
CA ILE A 194 -13.62 2.36 -8.87
C ILE A 194 -14.72 2.78 -9.85
N LYS A 195 -15.73 1.93 -10.09
CA LYS A 195 -16.87 2.28 -10.96
C LYS A 195 -17.59 3.55 -10.49
N THR A 196 -17.82 3.67 -9.18
CA THR A 196 -18.44 4.84 -8.56
C THR A 196 -17.57 6.09 -8.70
N ARG A 197 -16.25 5.98 -8.50
CA ARG A 197 -15.31 7.09 -8.68
C ARG A 197 -15.27 7.56 -10.13
N SER A 198 -15.12 6.64 -11.09
CA SER A 198 -15.16 6.94 -12.52
C SER A 198 -16.48 7.59 -12.91
N ALA A 199 -17.61 7.06 -12.43
CA ALA A 199 -18.92 7.64 -12.70
C ALA A 199 -19.06 9.08 -12.17
N LYS A 200 -18.50 9.41 -10.98
CA LYS A 200 -18.51 10.79 -10.48
C LYS A 200 -17.76 11.75 -11.40
N ALA A 201 -16.60 11.34 -11.92
CA ALA A 201 -15.83 12.15 -12.85
C ALA A 201 -16.56 12.30 -14.20
N LEU A 202 -17.10 11.19 -14.73
CA LEU A 202 -17.83 11.16 -15.99
C LEU A 202 -19.09 12.04 -15.96
N VAL A 203 -19.76 12.15 -14.80
CA VAL A 203 -20.90 13.07 -14.62
C VAL A 203 -20.49 14.52 -14.89
N SER A 204 -19.28 14.95 -14.49
CA SER A 204 -18.79 16.29 -14.79
C SER A 204 -18.56 16.52 -16.30
N ALA A 205 -18.17 15.47 -17.03
CA ALA A 205 -17.95 15.53 -18.47
C ALA A 205 -19.25 15.58 -19.30
N LEU A 206 -20.41 15.33 -18.68
CA LEU A 206 -21.72 15.48 -19.36
C LEU A 206 -22.06 16.92 -19.72
N THR A 207 -21.34 17.91 -19.19
CA THR A 207 -21.52 19.33 -19.52
C THR A 207 -20.36 19.90 -20.32
N ASP A 208 -19.47 19.06 -20.87
CA ASP A 208 -18.36 19.50 -21.71
C ASP A 208 -18.88 20.28 -22.93
N ALA A 209 -18.10 21.26 -23.38
CA ALA A 209 -18.44 22.06 -24.56
C ALA A 209 -18.55 21.18 -25.82
N GLU A 210 -17.74 20.12 -25.89
CA GLU A 210 -17.59 19.27 -27.05
C GLU A 210 -18.58 18.11 -27.04
N ILE A 211 -19.28 17.96 -28.16
CA ILE A 211 -20.34 16.95 -28.33
C ILE A 211 -19.77 15.54 -28.17
N GLY A 212 -18.56 15.29 -28.68
CA GLY A 212 -17.88 14.01 -28.58
C GLY A 212 -17.61 13.61 -27.12
N VAL A 213 -17.14 14.56 -26.31
CA VAL A 213 -16.90 14.32 -24.87
C VAL A 213 -18.19 13.97 -24.16
N ARG A 214 -19.27 14.74 -24.38
CA ARG A 214 -20.58 14.44 -23.76
C ARG A 214 -21.15 13.09 -24.17
N PHE A 215 -21.01 12.73 -25.45
CA PHE A 215 -21.43 11.43 -25.97
C PHE A 215 -20.71 10.28 -25.26
N TRP A 216 -19.37 10.31 -25.26
CA TRP A 216 -18.56 9.25 -24.66
C TRP A 216 -18.65 9.23 -23.14
N ALA A 217 -18.83 10.38 -22.49
CA ALA A 217 -19.12 10.44 -21.06
C ALA A 217 -20.43 9.71 -20.74
N SER A 218 -21.49 9.94 -21.53
CA SER A 218 -22.76 9.25 -21.38
C SER A 218 -22.62 7.74 -21.57
N ASP A 219 -22.00 7.31 -22.68
CA ASP A 219 -21.73 5.88 -22.96
C ASP A 219 -20.98 5.22 -21.80
N ALA A 220 -19.89 5.83 -21.34
CA ALA A 220 -19.09 5.30 -20.24
C ALA A 220 -19.83 5.22 -18.91
N LEU A 221 -20.77 6.12 -18.62
CA LEU A 221 -21.63 6.02 -17.43
C LEU A 221 -22.53 4.77 -17.47
N GLY A 222 -23.06 4.43 -18.65
CA GLY A 222 -23.81 3.18 -18.88
C GLY A 222 -22.96 1.96 -18.55
N LYS A 223 -21.76 1.91 -19.14
CA LYS A 223 -20.78 0.84 -18.95
C LYS A 223 -20.29 0.69 -17.51
N CYS A 224 -20.14 1.78 -16.78
CA CYS A 224 -19.82 1.75 -15.35
C CYS A 224 -21.00 1.25 -14.50
N GLY A 225 -22.25 1.38 -14.96
CA GLY A 225 -23.43 0.83 -14.30
C GLY A 225 -23.67 1.39 -12.89
N SER A 226 -23.10 2.55 -12.56
CA SER A 226 -23.23 3.13 -11.22
C SER A 226 -24.56 3.90 -11.12
N PRO A 227 -25.43 3.59 -10.13
CA PRO A 227 -26.72 4.26 -9.98
C PRO A 227 -26.64 5.78 -9.78
N ILE A 228 -25.47 6.30 -9.37
CA ILE A 228 -25.25 7.75 -9.22
C ILE A 228 -25.42 8.53 -10.53
N ALA A 229 -25.29 7.83 -11.67
CA ALA A 229 -25.38 8.42 -12.99
C ALA A 229 -26.82 8.66 -13.46
N VAL A 230 -27.83 8.06 -12.79
CA VAL A 230 -29.23 8.10 -13.23
C VAL A 230 -29.78 9.53 -13.28
N GLU A 231 -29.64 10.31 -12.20
CA GLU A 231 -30.14 11.69 -12.19
C GLU A 231 -29.38 12.63 -13.12
N PRO A 232 -28.03 12.60 -13.19
CA PRO A 232 -27.28 13.36 -14.18
C PRO A 232 -27.68 13.06 -15.64
N LEU A 233 -27.86 11.78 -16.00
CA LEU A 233 -28.32 11.40 -17.33
C LEU A 233 -29.75 11.89 -17.59
N ALA A 234 -30.64 11.80 -16.59
CA ALA A 234 -31.99 12.34 -16.68
C ALA A 234 -31.99 13.87 -16.89
N GLN A 235 -31.08 14.59 -16.25
CA GLN A 235 -30.91 16.04 -16.43
C GLN A 235 -30.36 16.36 -17.82
N LEU A 236 -29.37 15.59 -18.29
CA LEU A 236 -28.81 15.75 -19.64
C LEU A 236 -29.90 15.64 -20.71
N LEU A 237 -30.81 14.66 -20.60
CA LEU A 237 -31.92 14.48 -21.54
C LEU A 237 -32.86 15.68 -21.66
N ARG A 238 -32.96 16.53 -20.62
CA ARG A 238 -33.83 17.71 -20.62
C ARG A 238 -33.25 18.90 -21.37
N HIS A 239 -31.93 19.00 -21.44
CA HIS A 239 -31.24 20.20 -21.91
C HIS A 239 -30.35 19.97 -23.13
N GLU A 240 -30.01 18.71 -23.42
CA GLU A 240 -29.15 18.36 -24.54
C GLU A 240 -29.84 18.57 -25.90
N LYS A 241 -29.16 19.30 -26.78
CA LYS A 241 -29.66 19.63 -28.12
C LYS A 241 -29.21 18.61 -29.16
N HIS A 242 -28.05 17.99 -28.98
CA HIS A 242 -27.52 17.00 -29.91
C HIS A 242 -28.25 15.66 -29.78
N GLU A 243 -28.87 15.21 -30.87
CA GLU A 243 -29.69 13.99 -30.87
C GLU A 243 -28.87 12.74 -30.50
N GLY A 244 -27.64 12.63 -31.02
CA GLY A 244 -26.78 11.49 -30.74
C GLY A 244 -26.46 11.34 -29.24
N VAL A 245 -26.26 12.46 -28.53
CA VAL A 245 -25.95 12.44 -27.09
C VAL A 245 -27.20 12.07 -26.30
N ARG A 246 -28.38 12.58 -26.69
CA ARG A 246 -29.66 12.17 -26.05
C ARG A 246 -29.92 10.68 -26.23
N ARG A 247 -29.71 10.15 -27.44
CA ARG A 247 -29.90 8.71 -27.71
C ARG A 247 -28.97 7.88 -26.84
N GLN A 248 -27.71 8.27 -26.77
CA GLN A 248 -26.74 7.58 -25.91
C GLN A 248 -27.15 7.62 -24.44
N ALA A 249 -27.67 8.74 -23.93
CA ALA A 249 -28.12 8.82 -22.55
C ALA A 249 -29.33 7.92 -22.24
N ILE A 250 -30.22 7.71 -23.21
CA ILE A 250 -31.30 6.72 -23.09
C ILE A 250 -30.72 5.30 -22.99
N GLU A 251 -29.78 4.95 -23.87
CA GLU A 251 -29.11 3.63 -23.86
C GLU A 251 -28.36 3.41 -22.54
N SER A 252 -27.62 4.42 -22.06
CA SER A 252 -26.89 4.33 -20.80
C SER A 252 -27.81 4.15 -19.58
N LEU A 253 -28.99 4.79 -19.57
CA LEU A 253 -30.00 4.55 -18.53
C LEU A 253 -30.55 3.13 -18.58
N GLN A 254 -30.71 2.55 -19.77
CA GLN A 254 -31.10 1.14 -19.94
C GLN A 254 -30.02 0.19 -19.43
N GLU A 255 -28.74 0.47 -19.72
CA GLU A 255 -27.61 -0.32 -19.24
C GLU A 255 -27.45 -0.27 -17.72
N ILE A 256 -27.63 0.90 -17.10
CA ILE A 256 -27.59 1.05 -15.63
C ILE A 256 -28.76 0.28 -14.99
N GLY A 257 -29.95 0.42 -15.56
CA GLY A 257 -31.17 -0.24 -15.07
C GLY A 257 -31.61 0.20 -13.66
N GLY A 258 -32.49 -0.60 -13.07
CA GLY A 258 -33.07 -0.34 -11.75
C GLY A 258 -34.30 0.58 -11.81
N GLU A 259 -35.11 0.51 -10.75
CA GLU A 259 -36.44 1.15 -10.68
C GLU A 259 -36.39 2.64 -11.04
N ARG A 260 -35.38 3.36 -10.54
CA ARG A 260 -35.26 4.79 -10.81
C ARG A 260 -34.96 5.08 -12.28
N ALA A 261 -34.10 4.31 -12.94
CA ALA A 261 -33.79 4.49 -14.35
C ALA A 261 -35.02 4.16 -15.22
N GLU A 262 -35.76 3.11 -14.89
CA GLU A 262 -37.02 2.75 -15.55
C GLU A 262 -38.08 3.85 -15.44
N GLN A 263 -38.21 4.46 -14.26
CA GLN A 263 -39.09 5.62 -14.05
C GLN A 263 -38.66 6.82 -14.90
N VAL A 264 -37.36 7.10 -15.03
CA VAL A 264 -36.87 8.18 -15.90
C VAL A 264 -37.28 7.91 -17.34
N LEU A 265 -37.00 6.69 -17.85
CA LEU A 265 -37.28 6.30 -19.22
C LEU A 265 -38.78 6.34 -19.57
N THR A 266 -39.64 5.91 -18.65
CA THR A 266 -41.10 5.89 -18.84
C THR A 266 -41.70 7.30 -18.89
N ASN A 267 -41.10 8.25 -18.17
CA ASN A 267 -41.55 9.64 -18.11
C ASN A 267 -41.00 10.52 -19.25
N LEU A 268 -40.22 9.95 -20.19
CA LEU A 268 -39.76 10.69 -21.35
C LEU A 268 -40.96 11.06 -22.25
N PRO A 269 -41.04 12.30 -22.77
CA PRO A 269 -42.12 12.69 -23.66
C PRO A 269 -42.22 11.75 -24.86
N LYS A 270 -43.42 11.39 -25.32
CA LYS A 270 -43.59 10.48 -26.48
C LYS A 270 -43.05 11.05 -27.80
N SER A 271 -42.84 12.37 -27.89
CA SER A 271 -42.09 13.02 -28.98
C SER A 271 -40.58 12.74 -28.92
N SER A 272 -40.09 12.17 -27.82
CA SER A 272 -38.68 11.89 -27.52
C SER A 272 -38.25 10.44 -27.78
N GLY A 273 -39.16 9.59 -28.26
CA GLY A 273 -38.85 8.20 -28.63
C GLY A 273 -38.23 8.06 -30.02
N PHE A 274 -37.54 6.94 -30.25
CA PHE A 274 -36.82 6.51 -31.46
C PHE A 274 -37.53 6.79 -32.82
N LEU A 275 -38.87 6.91 -32.83
CA LEU A 275 -39.70 7.16 -34.03
C LEU A 275 -40.30 8.58 -34.14
N GLY A 276 -40.24 9.40 -33.08
CA GLY A 276 -40.84 10.74 -33.07
C GLY A 276 -40.04 11.77 -33.86
N TRP A 277 -38.71 11.66 -33.86
CA TRP A 277 -37.81 12.66 -34.46
C TRP A 277 -37.54 12.45 -35.95
N LEU A 278 -37.64 11.22 -36.48
CA LEU A 278 -37.51 10.93 -37.91
C LEU A 278 -38.61 11.58 -38.78
N LYS A 279 -39.73 11.98 -38.18
CA LYS A 279 -40.84 12.64 -38.90
C LYS A 279 -40.74 14.16 -38.96
N GLN A 280 -39.83 14.80 -38.22
CA GLN A 280 -39.71 16.27 -38.20
C GLN A 280 -38.59 16.83 -39.09
N SER A 281 -37.88 15.98 -39.83
CA SER A 281 -36.83 16.36 -40.79
C SER A 281 -37.22 16.08 -42.26
N LEU A 282 -38.49 15.77 -42.53
CA LEU A 282 -39.04 15.51 -43.88
C LEU A 282 -40.31 16.32 -44.19
N VAL A 283 -40.41 17.55 -43.68
CA VAL A 283 -41.32 18.59 -44.20
C VAL A 283 -40.56 19.90 -44.32
#